data_AF-A0A7V8XPL9-F1
#
_entry.id   AF-A0A7V8XPL9-F1
#
_cell.length_a   1.000
_cell.length_b   1.000
_cell.length_c   1.000
_cell.angle_alpha   90.00
_cell.angle_beta   90.00
_cell.angle_gamma   90.00
#
_symmetry.space_group_name_H-M   'P 1'
#
loop_
_entity.id
_entity.type
_entity.pdbx_description
1 polymer ?
#
loop_
_entity_poly.entity_id
_entity_poly.type
_entity_poly.pdbx_seq_one_letter_code
_entity_poly.pdbx_strand_id
1 'polypeptide(L)'
;MKRLLTGTAFVTALATTVMTGTTFRSSPEPPQPSIETAIFKADVDAFFNREVPSHLAQVPTEGPLPDRVHGALTTGEFSWGTFVRALAAYAETRQTNSVGGRDVVPLVARVGVSESAKGSKAFAQLYSALALRHFGADLKRNPLWQSLSDRDRAAWTSLLDPTRFYDPKTRRVIDLSENYLGVASRVATLAFQMGVLEDRAFVDALLDRAAEPFSRGALYADDAGSTGRFDRYSNEYARYVYE
;
A
#
# COMPACT_ATOMS: atom_id res chain seq x y z
N MET A 1 -89.78 -30.65 -18.40
CA MET A 1 -89.64 -32.01 -18.98
C MET A 1 -88.27 -32.57 -18.58
N LYS A 2 -88.16 -33.91 -18.46
CA LYS A 2 -86.97 -34.81 -18.58
C LYS A 2 -85.59 -34.12 -18.81
N ARG A 3 -84.47 -34.54 -18.19
CA ARG A 3 -84.10 -35.88 -17.67
C ARG A 3 -82.88 -35.81 -16.72
N LEU A 4 -82.69 -36.86 -15.90
CA LEU A 4 -81.44 -37.14 -15.15
C LEU A 4 -80.25 -37.36 -16.10
N LEU A 5 -79.03 -37.11 -15.59
CA LEU A 5 -77.89 -38.02 -15.78
C LEU A 5 -76.96 -37.97 -14.54
N THR A 6 -76.63 -39.15 -14.02
CA THR A 6 -75.75 -39.39 -12.86
C THR A 6 -74.28 -39.48 -13.30
N GLY A 7 -73.36 -38.94 -12.48
CA GLY A 7 -71.91 -39.06 -12.67
C GLY A 7 -71.22 -39.38 -11.35
N THR A 8 -70.57 -40.53 -11.27
CA THR A 8 -69.98 -41.09 -10.05
C THR A 8 -68.64 -40.43 -9.72
N ALA A 9 -68.45 -39.95 -8.48
CA ALA A 9 -67.17 -39.43 -8.01
C ALA A 9 -66.35 -40.54 -7.32
N PHE A 10 -65.13 -40.80 -7.82
CA PHE A 10 -64.13 -41.62 -7.14
C PHE A 10 -63.43 -40.81 -6.06
N VAL A 11 -63.37 -41.34 -4.84
CA VAL A 11 -62.55 -40.78 -3.74
C VAL A 11 -61.26 -41.57 -3.64
N THR A 12 -60.16 -40.97 -4.09
CA THR A 12 -58.81 -41.55 -3.94
C THR A 12 -58.20 -41.06 -2.63
N ALA A 13 -58.02 -41.97 -1.66
CA ALA A 13 -57.36 -41.64 -0.40
C ALA A 13 -55.86 -41.42 -0.61
N LEU A 14 -55.36 -40.22 -0.30
CA LEU A 14 -53.94 -39.89 -0.38
C LEU A 14 -53.24 -40.30 0.93
N ALA A 15 -52.37 -41.31 0.88
CA ALA A 15 -51.59 -41.73 2.04
C ALA A 15 -50.38 -40.80 2.24
N THR A 16 -50.42 -39.97 3.29
CA THR A 16 -49.31 -39.10 3.70
C THR A 16 -48.24 -39.91 4.46
N THR A 17 -47.22 -40.37 3.74
CA THR A 17 -46.02 -40.95 4.35
C THR A 17 -45.20 -39.87 5.04
N VAL A 18 -45.25 -39.83 6.38
CA VAL A 18 -44.39 -38.95 7.19
C VAL A 18 -42.96 -39.49 7.15
N MET A 19 -42.07 -38.84 6.39
CA MET A 19 -40.64 -39.14 6.49
C MET A 19 -40.08 -38.60 7.80
N THR A 20 -39.71 -39.50 8.71
CA THR A 20 -38.93 -39.18 9.90
C THR A 20 -37.53 -38.75 9.48
N GLY A 21 -37.26 -37.44 9.51
CA GLY A 21 -35.95 -36.88 9.19
C GLY A 21 -34.89 -37.32 10.20
N THR A 22 -33.96 -38.17 9.77
CA THR A 22 -32.80 -38.56 10.58
C THR A 22 -31.89 -37.34 10.75
N THR A 23 -31.92 -36.70 11.93
CA THR A 23 -30.99 -35.63 12.27
C THR A 23 -29.57 -36.18 12.35
N PHE A 24 -28.76 -35.93 11.33
CA PHE A 24 -27.31 -36.10 11.42
C PHE A 24 -26.78 -35.16 12.49
N ARG A 25 -26.45 -35.72 13.66
CA ARG A 25 -25.72 -35.00 14.70
C ARG A 25 -24.31 -34.80 14.17
N SER A 26 -23.94 -33.56 13.85
CA SER A 26 -22.54 -33.21 13.66
C SER A 26 -21.80 -33.54 14.95
N SER A 27 -20.72 -34.31 14.85
CA SER A 27 -19.77 -34.43 15.96
C SER A 27 -19.25 -33.02 16.30
N PRO A 28 -19.06 -32.69 17.58
CA PRO A 28 -18.43 -31.42 17.93
C PRO A 28 -17.06 -31.35 17.26
N GLU A 29 -16.82 -30.26 16.53
CA GLU A 29 -15.51 -29.98 15.95
C GLU A 29 -14.48 -29.93 17.08
N PRO A 30 -13.31 -30.58 16.95
CA PRO A 30 -12.27 -30.47 17.96
C PRO A 30 -11.92 -29.00 18.17
N PRO A 31 -11.68 -28.54 19.41
CA PRO A 31 -11.37 -27.14 19.68
C PRO A 31 -10.14 -26.73 18.90
N GLN A 32 -10.31 -25.78 17.98
CA GLN A 32 -9.23 -25.21 17.20
C GLN A 32 -8.19 -24.61 18.16
N PRO A 33 -6.88 -24.89 17.98
CA PRO A 33 -5.85 -24.36 18.87
C PRO A 33 -5.85 -22.83 18.81
N SER A 34 -6.10 -22.19 19.95
CA SER A 34 -6.05 -20.73 20.06
C SER A 34 -4.62 -20.24 19.87
N ILE A 35 -4.35 -19.50 18.80
CA ILE A 35 -3.06 -18.84 18.59
C ILE A 35 -2.95 -17.69 19.61
N GLU A 36 -2.01 -17.79 20.53
CA GLU A 36 -1.69 -16.70 21.44
C GLU A 36 -1.03 -15.55 20.66
N THR A 37 -1.58 -14.34 20.77
CA THR A 37 -1.07 -13.14 20.08
C THR A 37 0.42 -12.87 20.38
N ALA A 38 0.89 -13.26 21.57
CA ALA A 38 2.29 -13.14 21.96
C ALA A 38 3.22 -14.09 21.16
N ILE A 39 2.80 -15.34 20.94
CA ILE A 39 3.53 -16.33 20.15
C ILE A 39 3.59 -15.87 18.68
N PHE A 40 2.44 -15.49 18.11
CA PHE A 40 2.38 -14.98 16.74
C PHE A 40 3.27 -13.74 16.54
N LYS A 41 3.28 -12.80 17.49
CA LYS A 41 4.21 -11.65 17.45
C LYS A 41 5.68 -12.09 17.47
N ALA A 42 6.04 -13.05 18.32
CA ALA A 42 7.40 -13.55 18.41
C ALA A 42 7.86 -14.22 17.10
N ASP A 43 7.00 -15.03 16.48
CA ASP A 43 7.28 -15.67 15.19
C ASP A 43 7.45 -14.67 14.05
N VAL A 44 6.57 -13.65 13.99
CA VAL A 44 6.66 -12.55 13.02
C VAL A 44 7.94 -11.74 13.21
N ASP A 45 8.30 -11.40 14.45
CA ASP A 45 9.54 -10.70 14.74
C ASP A 45 10.78 -11.55 14.41
N ALA A 46 10.77 -12.85 14.72
CA ALA A 46 11.85 -13.77 14.38
C ALA A 46 12.03 -13.91 12.86
N PHE A 47 10.95 -13.97 12.10
CA PHE A 47 10.97 -13.95 10.64
C PHE A 47 11.61 -12.66 10.11
N PHE A 48 11.09 -11.49 10.48
CA PHE A 48 11.64 -10.21 9.97
C PHE A 48 13.08 -9.96 10.42
N ASN A 49 13.45 -10.36 11.65
CA ASN A 49 14.82 -10.24 12.17
C ASN A 49 15.82 -11.15 11.43
N ARG A 50 15.37 -12.18 10.72
CA ARG A 50 16.20 -13.01 9.84
C ARG A 50 16.18 -12.48 8.41
N GLU A 51 15.00 -12.26 7.85
CA GLU A 51 14.85 -11.98 6.41
C GLU A 51 15.32 -10.56 6.02
N VAL A 52 15.02 -9.52 6.80
CA VAL A 52 15.39 -8.15 6.41
C VAL A 52 16.91 -7.96 6.40
N PRO A 53 17.69 -8.40 7.42
CA PRO A 53 19.14 -8.44 7.34
C PRO A 53 19.68 -9.27 6.17
N SER A 54 19.08 -10.44 5.89
CA SER A 54 19.47 -11.31 4.77
C SER A 54 19.31 -10.62 3.41
N HIS A 55 18.26 -9.82 3.22
CA HIS A 55 18.05 -9.04 1.99
C HIS A 55 19.02 -7.86 1.90
N LEU A 56 19.23 -7.14 3.00
CA LEU A 56 20.19 -6.03 3.06
C LEU A 56 21.63 -6.51 2.78
N ALA A 57 22.02 -7.69 3.27
CA ALA A 57 23.36 -8.26 3.08
C ALA A 57 23.77 -8.44 1.61
N GLN A 58 22.81 -8.62 0.69
CA GLN A 58 23.10 -8.72 -0.75
C GLN A 58 23.31 -7.37 -1.44
N VAL A 59 23.01 -6.24 -0.78
CA VAL A 59 23.16 -4.91 -1.36
C VAL A 59 24.56 -4.36 -1.05
N PRO A 60 25.42 -4.11 -2.06
CA PRO A 60 26.74 -3.52 -1.85
C PRO A 60 26.66 -2.19 -1.08
N THR A 61 27.61 -1.94 -0.16
CA THR A 61 27.65 -0.67 0.59
C THR A 61 27.90 0.52 -0.33
N GLU A 62 28.72 0.35 -1.37
CA GLU A 62 29.10 1.39 -2.34
C GLU A 62 28.82 0.93 -3.77
N GLY A 63 28.98 1.83 -4.75
CA GLY A 63 28.76 1.54 -6.16
C GLY A 63 27.28 1.53 -6.59
N PRO A 64 26.98 0.97 -7.78
CA PRO A 64 25.62 0.92 -8.32
C PRO A 64 24.72 0.00 -7.50
N LEU A 65 23.42 0.30 -7.51
CA LEU A 65 22.40 -0.58 -6.94
C LEU A 65 22.28 -1.83 -7.83
N PRO A 66 22.25 -3.06 -7.26
CA PRO A 66 22.16 -4.28 -8.06
C PRO A 66 20.79 -4.40 -8.74
N ASP A 67 20.75 -5.12 -9.86
CA ASP A 67 19.51 -5.39 -10.61
C ASP A 67 18.66 -6.52 -10.00
N ARG A 68 19.21 -7.24 -9.03
CA ARG A 68 18.51 -8.29 -8.26
C ARG A 68 18.94 -8.32 -6.79
N VAL A 69 18.01 -8.74 -5.93
CA VAL A 69 18.24 -9.15 -4.53
C VAL A 69 17.49 -10.47 -4.30
N HIS A 70 18.17 -11.50 -3.79
CA HIS A 70 17.68 -12.88 -3.68
C HIS A 70 17.02 -13.41 -4.97
N GLY A 71 17.57 -13.01 -6.12
CA GLY A 71 17.04 -13.35 -7.45
C GLY A 71 15.81 -12.53 -7.89
N ALA A 72 15.11 -11.83 -7.00
CA ALA A 72 14.02 -10.93 -7.34
C ALA A 72 14.54 -9.67 -8.06
N LEU A 73 13.82 -9.19 -9.08
CA LEU A 73 14.19 -8.01 -9.86
C LEU A 73 13.98 -6.70 -9.07
N THR A 74 14.97 -5.81 -9.15
CA THR A 74 14.95 -4.49 -8.49
C THR A 74 14.96 -3.32 -9.48
N THR A 75 14.89 -3.58 -10.79
CA THR A 75 15.06 -2.59 -11.87
C THR A 75 13.80 -1.89 -12.34
N GLY A 76 12.62 -2.31 -11.91
CA GLY A 76 11.38 -1.62 -12.24
C GLY A 76 11.31 -0.22 -11.62
N GLU A 77 10.40 0.61 -12.13
CA GLU A 77 9.85 1.69 -11.30
C GLU A 77 9.37 1.07 -9.96
N PHE A 78 9.30 1.88 -8.90
CA PHE A 78 8.88 1.47 -7.54
C PHE A 78 9.68 0.36 -6.82
N SER A 79 10.48 -0.48 -7.48
CA SER A 79 11.17 -1.62 -6.84
C SER A 79 12.14 -1.19 -5.72
N TRP A 80 13.13 -0.34 -6.03
CA TRP A 80 14.08 0.15 -5.03
C TRP A 80 13.43 1.02 -3.97
N GLY A 81 12.46 1.86 -4.35
CA GLY A 81 11.64 2.63 -3.41
C GLY A 81 10.92 1.73 -2.40
N THR A 82 10.30 0.64 -2.86
CA THR A 82 9.60 -0.33 -2.01
C THR A 82 10.58 -0.99 -1.03
N PHE A 83 11.76 -1.39 -1.52
CA PHE A 83 12.81 -1.98 -0.69
C PHE A 83 13.23 -1.04 0.45
N VAL A 84 13.58 0.22 0.14
CA VAL A 84 14.06 1.15 1.17
C VAL A 84 12.95 1.65 2.09
N ARG A 85 11.71 1.75 1.62
CA ARG A 85 10.54 1.99 2.48
C ARG A 85 10.38 0.86 3.49
N ALA A 86 10.41 -0.40 3.05
CA ALA A 86 10.27 -1.56 3.92
C ALA A 86 11.42 -1.65 4.94
N LEU A 87 12.65 -1.36 4.51
CA LEU A 87 13.82 -1.31 5.38
C LEU A 87 13.73 -0.18 6.42
N ALA A 88 13.29 1.02 6.02
CA ALA A 88 13.11 2.16 6.93
C ALA A 88 11.96 1.93 7.93
N ALA A 89 10.83 1.35 7.49
CA ALA A 89 9.74 0.95 8.38
C ALA A 89 10.19 -0.10 9.40
N TYR A 90 10.93 -1.12 8.96
CA TYR A 90 11.53 -2.12 9.85
C TYR A 90 12.45 -1.46 10.88
N ALA A 91 13.34 -0.56 10.43
CA ALA A 91 14.26 0.21 11.27
C ALA A 91 13.51 1.04 12.34
N GLU A 92 12.45 1.76 11.95
CA GLU A 92 11.58 2.53 12.85
C GLU A 92 10.91 1.64 13.92
N THR A 93 10.31 0.51 13.54
CA THR A 93 9.66 -0.42 14.50
C THR A 93 10.61 -1.00 15.54
N ARG A 94 11.93 -0.91 15.31
CA ARG A 94 13.01 -1.39 16.19
C ARG A 94 13.83 -0.25 16.78
N GLN A 95 13.42 1.01 16.55
CA GLN A 95 14.07 2.23 17.05
C GLN A 95 15.58 2.27 16.79
N THR A 96 15.99 1.80 15.60
CA THR A 96 17.39 1.61 15.22
C THR A 96 17.65 2.12 13.81
N ASN A 97 18.85 2.65 13.56
CA ASN A 97 19.35 2.85 12.19
C ASN A 97 20.22 1.67 11.71
N SER A 98 20.52 0.70 12.58
CA SER A 98 21.33 -0.47 12.26
C SER A 98 20.49 -1.72 12.07
N VAL A 99 20.65 -2.37 10.92
CA VAL A 99 19.98 -3.62 10.55
C VAL A 99 21.03 -4.61 10.08
N GLY A 100 21.10 -5.80 10.69
CA GLY A 100 22.15 -6.78 10.38
C GLY A 100 23.58 -6.27 10.64
N GLY A 101 23.75 -5.32 11.57
CA GLY A 101 25.04 -4.67 11.84
C GLY A 101 25.44 -3.56 10.86
N ARG A 102 24.57 -3.20 9.90
CA ARG A 102 24.81 -2.13 8.93
C ARG A 102 23.88 -0.95 9.16
N ASP A 103 24.44 0.27 9.14
CA ASP A 103 23.63 1.49 9.04
C ASP A 103 22.85 1.49 7.71
N VAL A 104 21.54 1.69 7.78
CA VAL A 104 20.66 1.73 6.63
C VAL A 104 20.64 3.10 5.96
N VAL A 105 20.96 4.17 6.68
CA VAL A 105 20.81 5.56 6.21
C VAL A 105 21.56 5.82 4.89
N PRO A 106 22.84 5.42 4.71
CA PRO A 106 23.56 5.62 3.45
C PRO A 106 22.92 4.91 2.26
N LEU A 107 22.31 3.73 2.46
CA LEU A 107 21.62 3.02 1.40
C LEU A 107 20.34 3.76 0.98
N VAL A 108 19.52 4.19 1.94
CA VAL A 108 18.28 4.93 1.63
C VAL A 108 18.62 6.23 0.91
N ALA A 109 19.59 6.99 1.43
CA ALA A 109 20.08 8.23 0.83
C ALA A 109 20.50 8.04 -0.65
N ARG A 110 21.34 7.02 -0.92
CA ARG A 110 21.78 6.66 -2.29
C ARG A 110 20.63 6.24 -3.20
N VAL A 111 19.64 5.51 -2.69
CA VAL A 111 18.45 5.13 -3.48
C VAL A 111 17.66 6.36 -3.91
N GLY A 112 17.40 7.32 -3.02
CA GLY A 112 16.72 8.57 -3.41
C GLY A 112 17.48 9.38 -4.46
N VAL A 113 18.82 9.45 -4.36
CA VAL A 113 19.64 10.10 -5.41
C VAL A 113 19.54 9.34 -6.75
N SER A 114 19.57 8.01 -6.73
CA SER A 114 19.46 7.17 -7.93
C SER A 114 18.09 7.29 -8.60
N GLU A 115 17.00 7.21 -7.84
CA GLU A 115 15.63 7.40 -8.35
C GLU A 115 15.41 8.82 -8.88
N SER A 116 16.00 9.83 -8.23
CA SER A 116 15.95 11.20 -8.75
C SER A 116 16.61 11.32 -10.13
N ALA A 117 17.82 10.75 -10.27
CA ALA A 117 18.62 10.78 -11.50
C ALA A 117 18.02 9.97 -12.66
N LYS A 118 17.24 8.92 -12.38
CA LYS A 118 16.46 8.17 -13.38
C LYS A 118 15.24 8.94 -13.90
N GLY A 119 14.87 10.06 -13.26
CA GLY A 119 13.61 10.75 -13.53
C GLY A 119 12.39 10.03 -12.96
N SER A 120 12.57 9.12 -11.98
CA SER A 120 11.49 8.30 -11.43
C SER A 120 10.35 9.15 -10.88
N LYS A 121 9.12 8.66 -11.07
CA LYS A 121 7.88 9.35 -10.71
C LYS A 121 6.92 8.50 -9.88
N ALA A 122 5.81 9.10 -9.45
CA ALA A 122 4.68 8.44 -8.77
C ALA A 122 5.09 7.56 -7.57
N PHE A 123 4.99 6.22 -7.68
CA PHE A 123 5.28 5.33 -6.55
C PHE A 123 6.74 5.37 -6.09
N ALA A 124 7.71 5.66 -6.97
CA ALA A 124 9.09 5.86 -6.54
C ALA A 124 9.18 7.07 -5.59
N GLN A 125 8.50 8.16 -5.93
CA GLN A 125 8.43 9.37 -5.09
C GLN A 125 7.71 9.09 -3.78
N LEU A 126 6.56 8.38 -3.82
CA LEU A 126 5.81 8.03 -2.61
C LEU A 126 6.63 7.16 -1.65
N TYR A 127 7.32 6.15 -2.15
CA TYR A 127 8.09 5.26 -1.29
C TYR A 127 9.39 5.92 -0.79
N SER A 128 9.99 6.84 -1.55
CA SER A 128 11.05 7.71 -1.04
C SER A 128 10.55 8.69 0.04
N ALA A 129 9.37 9.30 -0.15
CA ALA A 129 8.75 10.19 0.85
C ALA A 129 8.44 9.45 2.16
N LEU A 130 7.89 8.23 2.06
CA LEU A 130 7.63 7.38 3.22
C LEU A 130 8.92 6.89 3.87
N ALA A 131 9.92 6.45 3.10
CA ALA A 131 11.23 6.08 3.63
C ALA A 131 11.89 7.24 4.39
N LEU A 132 11.78 8.48 3.89
CA LEU A 132 12.25 9.67 4.59
C LEU A 132 11.47 9.91 5.89
N ARG A 133 10.11 9.83 5.86
CA ARG A 133 9.24 10.01 7.04
C ARG A 133 9.53 9.00 8.16
N HIS A 134 9.91 7.75 7.84
CA HIS A 134 10.28 6.74 8.84
C HIS A 134 11.55 7.11 9.66
N PHE A 135 12.37 8.07 9.20
CA PHE A 135 13.47 8.66 9.98
C PHE A 135 13.05 9.94 10.76
N GLY A 136 11.75 10.24 10.81
CA GLY A 136 11.16 11.37 11.52
C GLY A 136 10.79 12.56 10.61
N ALA A 137 9.66 13.22 10.91
CA ALA A 137 9.15 14.31 10.06
C ALA A 137 9.94 15.64 10.20
N ASP A 138 10.56 15.91 11.35
CA ASP A 138 11.42 17.09 11.52
C ASP A 138 12.76 16.90 10.80
N LEU A 139 12.88 17.48 9.60
CA LEU A 139 14.09 17.39 8.78
C LEU A 139 15.33 18.01 9.45
N LYS A 140 15.20 18.82 10.50
CA LYS A 140 16.35 19.32 11.29
C LYS A 140 16.95 18.22 12.18
N ARG A 141 16.22 17.14 12.43
CA ARG A 141 16.61 15.99 13.27
C ARG A 141 16.63 14.66 12.52
N ASN A 142 16.00 14.58 11.35
CA ASN A 142 15.97 13.39 10.51
C ASN A 142 17.41 12.98 10.08
N PRO A 143 17.94 11.83 10.53
CA PRO A 143 19.32 11.43 10.26
C PRO A 143 19.62 11.23 8.77
N LEU A 144 18.65 10.78 7.97
CA LEU A 144 18.81 10.68 6.52
C LEU A 144 19.01 12.07 5.93
N TRP A 145 18.10 13.00 6.18
CA TRP A 145 18.17 14.36 5.63
C TRP A 145 19.44 15.10 6.06
N GLN A 146 19.85 14.93 7.32
CA GLN A 146 21.08 15.52 7.85
C GLN A 146 22.36 14.89 7.29
N SER A 147 22.33 13.66 6.78
CA SER A 147 23.47 13.02 6.09
C SER A 147 23.67 13.47 4.64
N LEU A 148 22.66 14.09 4.01
CA LEU A 148 22.72 14.48 2.60
C LEU A 148 23.65 15.69 2.40
N SER A 149 24.51 15.62 1.37
CA SER A 149 25.17 16.81 0.83
C SER A 149 24.14 17.76 0.20
N ASP A 150 24.49 19.03 -0.03
CA ASP A 150 23.60 19.99 -0.70
C ASP A 150 23.13 19.50 -2.08
N ARG A 151 24.03 18.82 -2.81
CA ARG A 151 23.72 18.18 -4.11
C ARG A 151 22.69 17.07 -3.95
N ASP A 152 22.89 16.18 -2.99
CA ASP A 152 21.97 15.05 -2.77
C ASP A 152 20.64 15.53 -2.21
N ARG A 153 20.65 16.57 -1.37
CA ARG A 153 19.46 17.26 -0.87
C ARG A 153 18.67 17.89 -2.02
N ALA A 154 19.31 18.55 -2.97
CA ALA A 154 18.65 19.05 -4.18
C ALA A 154 18.06 17.90 -5.04
N ALA A 155 18.77 16.78 -5.17
CA ALA A 155 18.25 15.59 -5.85
C ALA A 155 17.02 15.00 -5.14
N TRP A 156 17.03 14.92 -3.81
CA TRP A 156 15.91 14.49 -2.99
C TRP A 156 14.73 15.46 -3.05
N THR A 157 14.94 16.77 -2.93
CA THR A 157 13.90 17.80 -3.10
C THR A 157 13.23 17.67 -4.47
N SER A 158 14.03 17.53 -5.53
CA SER A 158 13.49 17.32 -6.88
C SER A 158 12.73 15.99 -7.02
N LEU A 159 13.19 14.90 -6.38
CA LEU A 159 12.46 13.63 -6.37
C LEU A 159 11.13 13.71 -5.63
N LEU A 160 11.02 14.54 -4.59
CA LEU A 160 9.80 14.68 -3.80
C LEU A 160 8.81 15.71 -4.39
N ASP A 161 9.16 16.38 -5.48
CA ASP A 161 8.30 17.31 -6.22
C ASP A 161 7.19 16.56 -7.00
N PRO A 162 5.90 16.69 -6.64
CA PRO A 162 4.81 16.03 -7.35
C PRO A 162 4.63 16.52 -8.79
N THR A 163 5.17 17.70 -9.15
CA THR A 163 5.02 18.26 -10.50
C THR A 163 5.76 17.44 -11.58
N ARG A 164 6.63 16.50 -11.19
CA ARG A 164 7.19 15.46 -12.07
C ARG A 164 6.12 14.62 -12.78
N PHE A 165 4.91 14.51 -12.23
CA PHE A 165 3.82 13.73 -12.82
C PHE A 165 2.42 14.31 -12.60
N TYR A 166 2.31 15.53 -12.09
CA TYR A 166 1.04 16.25 -11.94
C TYR A 166 1.21 17.68 -12.44
N ASP A 167 0.41 18.10 -13.42
CA ASP A 167 0.39 19.48 -13.88
C ASP A 167 -0.65 20.29 -13.09
N PRO A 168 -0.22 21.28 -12.26
CA PRO A 168 -1.16 22.12 -11.52
C PRO A 168 -2.00 23.04 -12.41
N LYS A 169 -1.59 23.31 -13.66
CA LYS A 169 -2.34 24.17 -14.59
C LYS A 169 -3.56 23.45 -15.17
N THR A 170 -3.37 22.24 -15.69
CA THR A 170 -4.48 21.41 -16.19
C THR A 170 -5.20 20.62 -15.10
N ARG A 171 -4.62 20.53 -13.89
CA ARG A 171 -5.10 19.74 -12.74
C ARG A 171 -5.26 18.25 -13.09
N ARG A 172 -4.26 17.71 -13.79
CA ARG A 172 -4.20 16.32 -14.27
C ARG A 172 -2.84 15.70 -14.03
N VAL A 173 -2.81 14.38 -13.98
CA VAL A 173 -1.56 13.61 -14.00
C VAL A 173 -0.98 13.53 -15.41
N ILE A 174 0.34 13.45 -15.52
CA ILE A 174 1.10 13.48 -16.79
C ILE A 174 1.41 12.04 -17.22
N ASP A 175 0.87 11.65 -18.38
CA ASP A 175 1.02 10.33 -19.00
C ASP A 175 0.67 9.16 -18.07
N LEU A 176 -0.34 9.35 -17.21
CA LEU A 176 -0.81 8.39 -16.22
C LEU A 176 -2.34 8.43 -16.09
N SER A 177 -2.91 7.39 -15.49
CA SER A 177 -4.34 7.31 -15.19
C SER A 177 -4.71 8.17 -13.96
N GLU A 178 -5.92 8.73 -13.95
CA GLU A 178 -6.41 9.66 -12.91
C GLU A 178 -6.45 9.06 -11.48
N ASN A 179 -6.40 7.74 -11.33
CA ASN A 179 -6.21 7.06 -10.03
C ASN A 179 -4.87 7.42 -9.35
N TYR A 180 -3.85 7.87 -10.10
CA TYR A 180 -2.59 8.38 -9.56
C TYR A 180 -2.72 9.72 -8.81
N LEU A 181 -3.87 10.39 -8.84
CA LEU A 181 -4.11 11.57 -8.00
C LEU A 181 -3.95 11.26 -6.51
N GLY A 182 -4.32 10.07 -6.05
CA GLY A 182 -4.10 9.66 -4.65
C GLY A 182 -2.61 9.55 -4.30
N VAL A 183 -1.80 9.07 -5.24
CA VAL A 183 -0.33 9.03 -5.11
C VAL A 183 0.24 10.45 -5.07
N ALA A 184 -0.19 11.32 -6.00
CA ALA A 184 0.25 12.71 -6.06
C ALA A 184 -0.08 13.48 -4.77
N SER A 185 -1.32 13.36 -4.27
CA SER A 185 -1.74 14.03 -3.03
C SER A 185 -1.00 13.52 -1.79
N ARG A 186 -0.72 12.21 -1.69
CA ARG A 186 0.04 11.65 -0.56
C ARG A 186 1.51 12.08 -0.62
N VAL A 187 2.15 12.13 -1.81
CA VAL A 187 3.51 12.69 -1.97
C VAL A 187 3.54 14.16 -1.57
N ALA A 188 2.63 14.99 -2.11
CA ALA A 188 2.55 16.41 -1.81
C ALA A 188 2.37 16.69 -0.31
N THR A 189 1.47 15.94 0.34
CA THR A 189 1.25 16.06 1.78
C THR A 189 2.49 15.68 2.58
N LEU A 190 3.13 14.55 2.28
CA LEU A 190 4.34 14.10 2.98
C LEU A 190 5.47 15.12 2.81
N ALA A 191 5.69 15.61 1.59
CA ALA A 191 6.68 16.65 1.29
C ALA A 191 6.39 17.95 2.07
N PHE A 192 5.11 18.35 2.18
CA PHE A 192 4.71 19.54 2.94
C PHE A 192 4.85 19.36 4.46
N GLN A 193 4.42 18.21 5.01
CA GLN A 193 4.56 17.88 6.43
C GLN A 193 6.02 17.87 6.90
N MET A 194 6.94 17.48 6.01
CA MET A 194 8.38 17.50 6.28
C MET A 194 9.05 18.87 5.98
N GLY A 195 8.37 19.78 5.28
CA GLY A 195 8.95 21.07 4.86
C GLY A 195 9.91 20.96 3.67
N VAL A 196 9.74 19.96 2.81
CA VAL A 196 10.40 19.88 1.48
C VAL A 196 9.62 20.72 0.45
N LEU A 197 8.30 20.76 0.59
CA LEU A 197 7.38 21.56 -0.22
C LEU A 197 6.74 22.63 0.67
N GLU A 198 6.82 23.90 0.28
CA GLU A 198 6.30 25.02 1.08
C GLU A 198 4.96 25.59 0.56
N ASP A 199 4.59 25.29 -0.69
CA ASP A 199 3.35 25.81 -1.30
C ASP A 199 2.12 25.08 -0.77
N ARG A 200 1.51 25.66 0.27
CA ARG A 200 0.26 25.18 0.85
C ARG A 200 -0.91 25.19 -0.14
N ALA A 201 -1.00 26.20 -1.01
CA ALA A 201 -2.12 26.37 -1.93
C ALA A 201 -2.10 25.31 -3.04
N PHE A 202 -0.92 24.93 -3.51
CA PHE A 202 -0.73 23.77 -4.38
C PHE A 202 -1.21 22.47 -3.72
N VAL A 203 -0.84 22.23 -2.45
CA VAL A 203 -1.23 21.02 -1.71
C VAL A 203 -2.75 20.94 -1.57
N ASP A 204 -3.41 22.03 -1.15
CA ASP A 204 -4.87 22.09 -1.02
C ASP A 204 -5.57 21.88 -2.38
N ALA A 205 -5.11 22.55 -3.45
CA ALA A 205 -5.72 22.44 -4.78
C ALA A 205 -5.59 21.04 -5.41
N LEU A 206 -4.52 20.31 -5.07
CA LEU A 206 -4.29 18.92 -5.45
C LEU A 206 -5.13 17.96 -4.59
N LEU A 207 -5.28 18.23 -3.29
CA LEU A 207 -6.17 17.46 -2.41
C LEU A 207 -7.64 17.56 -2.84
N ASP A 208 -8.13 18.77 -3.11
CA ASP A 208 -9.47 19.01 -3.67
C ASP A 208 -9.66 18.25 -4.99
N ARG A 209 -8.62 18.21 -5.84
CA ARG A 209 -8.64 17.51 -7.12
C ARG A 209 -8.67 15.99 -6.95
N ALA A 210 -7.95 15.45 -5.97
CA ALA A 210 -7.92 14.04 -5.62
C ALA A 210 -9.24 13.59 -4.94
N ALA A 211 -9.94 14.49 -4.24
CA ALA A 211 -11.27 14.25 -3.67
C ALA A 211 -12.40 14.16 -4.73
N GLU A 212 -12.23 14.83 -5.87
CA GLU A 212 -13.25 15.00 -6.91
C GLU A 212 -13.90 13.70 -7.45
N PRO A 213 -13.17 12.57 -7.66
CA PRO A 213 -13.80 11.31 -8.06
C PRO A 213 -14.73 10.76 -6.96
N PHE A 214 -14.26 10.76 -5.71
CA PHE A 214 -15.02 10.25 -4.56
C PHE A 214 -16.32 11.04 -4.34
N SER A 215 -16.27 12.37 -4.47
CA SER A 215 -17.45 13.24 -4.29
C SER A 215 -18.51 13.07 -5.38
N ARG A 216 -18.16 12.47 -6.53
CA ARG A 216 -19.07 12.19 -7.66
C ARG A 216 -19.50 10.72 -7.74
N GLY A 217 -19.18 9.91 -6.74
CA GLY A 217 -19.50 8.47 -6.74
C GLY A 217 -18.66 7.65 -7.73
N ALA A 218 -17.51 8.16 -8.17
CA ALA A 218 -16.55 7.43 -8.99
C ALA A 218 -15.54 6.69 -8.10
N LEU A 219 -15.63 5.37 -8.12
CA LEU A 219 -14.94 4.40 -7.26
C LEU A 219 -14.45 3.25 -8.23
N TYR A 220 -13.19 2.71 -8.21
CA TYR A 220 -12.61 1.73 -9.21
C TYR A 220 -11.60 0.69 -8.57
N ALA A 221 -11.71 -0.68 -8.66
CA ALA A 221 -10.87 -1.66 -7.88
C ALA A 221 -10.01 -2.70 -8.61
N ASP A 222 -9.20 -3.35 -7.76
CA ASP A 222 -8.81 -4.76 -7.80
C ASP A 222 -9.77 -5.75 -7.04
N ASP A 223 -9.99 -5.62 -5.72
CA ASP A 223 -10.32 -6.79 -4.86
C ASP A 223 -11.80 -7.24 -4.73
N ALA A 224 -12.67 -7.05 -5.73
CA ALA A 224 -14.07 -7.51 -5.63
C ALA A 224 -14.73 -7.97 -6.95
N GLY A 225 -14.29 -9.11 -7.47
CA GLY A 225 -15.00 -9.86 -8.52
C GLY A 225 -15.30 -9.04 -9.79
N SER A 226 -16.42 -9.31 -10.45
CA SER A 226 -16.83 -8.63 -11.69
C SER A 226 -17.33 -7.18 -11.49
N THR A 227 -17.23 -6.60 -10.30
CA THR A 227 -17.83 -5.29 -9.96
C THR A 227 -16.95 -4.38 -9.09
N GLY A 228 -15.68 -4.72 -8.84
CA GLY A 228 -14.83 -4.04 -7.85
C GLY A 228 -14.53 -2.56 -8.11
N ARG A 229 -14.62 -1.73 -7.05
CA ARG A 229 -14.50 -0.26 -7.11
C ARG A 229 -13.60 0.55 -6.07
N PHE A 230 -12.38 0.14 -5.67
CA PHE A 230 -11.22 0.92 -5.11
C PHE A 230 -9.84 0.23 -5.32
N ASP A 231 -8.85 0.91 -5.91
CA ASP A 231 -7.54 0.34 -6.30
C ASP A 231 -6.39 0.85 -5.42
N ARG A 232 -5.21 0.24 -5.54
CA ARG A 232 -4.03 0.57 -4.72
C ARG A 232 -3.66 2.06 -4.75
N TYR A 233 -3.86 2.73 -5.88
CA TYR A 233 -3.49 4.13 -6.12
C TYR A 233 -4.48 5.09 -5.45
N SER A 234 -5.77 4.81 -5.61
CA SER A 234 -6.88 5.57 -5.02
C SER A 234 -6.85 5.48 -3.48
N ASN A 235 -6.44 4.34 -2.93
CA ASN A 235 -6.28 4.13 -1.50
C ASN A 235 -5.23 5.04 -0.85
N GLU A 236 -4.26 5.59 -1.58
CA GLU A 236 -3.29 6.54 -1.01
C GLU A 236 -3.95 7.90 -0.63
N TYR A 237 -5.06 8.28 -1.27
CA TYR A 237 -5.90 9.40 -0.83
C TYR A 237 -6.66 9.05 0.46
N ALA A 238 -7.21 7.84 0.56
CA ALA A 238 -7.86 7.40 1.81
C ALA A 238 -6.85 7.37 2.98
N ARG A 239 -5.62 6.90 2.74
CA ARG A 239 -4.53 7.01 3.73
C ARG A 239 -4.20 8.44 4.10
N TYR A 240 -4.25 9.41 3.18
CA TYR A 240 -4.13 10.81 3.56
C TYR A 240 -5.21 11.25 4.57
N VAL A 241 -6.46 10.81 4.39
CA VAL A 241 -7.57 11.18 5.28
C VAL A 241 -7.50 10.50 6.66
N TYR A 242 -6.95 9.28 6.74
CA TYR A 242 -7.00 8.45 7.95
C TYR A 242 -5.63 8.17 8.64
N GLU A 243 -4.48 8.56 8.06
CA GLU A 243 -3.10 8.32 8.58
C GLU A 243 -2.17 9.57 8.60
#